data_AF-W4ME00-F1
#
_entry.id   AF-W4ME00-F1
#
_cell.length_a   1.000
_cell.length_b   1.000
_cell.length_c   1.000
_cell.angle_alpha   90.00
_cell.angle_beta   90.00
_cell.angle_gamma   90.00
#
_symmetry.space_group_name_H-M   'P 1'
#
loop_
_entity.id
_entity.type
_entity.pdbx_description
1 polymer ?
#
loop_
_entity_poly.entity_id
_entity_poly.type
_entity_poly.pdbx_seq_one_letter_code
_entity_poly.pdbx_strand_id
1 'polypeptide(L)'
;QVLRGHVGLVVPDLEGVKQRLTALTESGKLEGTAFTCSADNGYVSATCPWGNKYRVYQAGDFGGMNLGIPYVEFDVPPSTAAGIGQFYMEVMKAPYTLTQDINGGVAHVKVGRDQALVFRETAAPLPDYDGHHIAIYVANFSGPHKFLCEHGLITQESDQHQYRFEDIVHPETGKVLFKIEHEVRSLFHPMYGREMVNRNPSQNLRSYSRGSDVLVGV
;
A
#
# COMPACT_ATOMS: atom_id res chain seq x y z
N GLN A 1 -4.96 2.17 -13.75
CA GLN A 1 -4.26 2.14 -12.45
C GLN A 1 -4.50 0.80 -11.79
N VAL A 2 -3.58 -0.11 -12.06
CA VAL A 2 -3.49 -1.43 -11.43
C VAL A 2 -2.12 -1.51 -10.76
N LEU A 3 -2.12 -1.68 -9.45
CA LEU A 3 -0.91 -1.84 -8.66
C LEU A 3 -0.13 -3.08 -9.14
N ARG A 4 1.18 -2.92 -9.31
CA ARG A 4 2.10 -4.05 -9.59
C ARG A 4 2.43 -4.79 -8.31
N GLY A 5 1.48 -5.60 -7.84
CA GLY A 5 1.54 -6.34 -6.58
C GLY A 5 0.16 -6.42 -5.92
N HIS A 6 0.09 -6.21 -4.61
CA HIS A 6 -1.18 -6.21 -3.86
C HIS A 6 -1.14 -5.36 -2.59
N VAL A 7 -2.31 -5.04 -2.06
CA VAL A 7 -2.48 -4.28 -0.81
C VAL A 7 -2.95 -5.20 0.31
N GLY A 8 -2.28 -5.17 1.46
CA GLY A 8 -2.80 -5.77 2.68
C GLY A 8 -3.88 -4.88 3.29
N LEU A 9 -4.97 -5.47 3.76
CA LEU A 9 -6.04 -4.79 4.50
C LEU A 9 -6.32 -5.54 5.80
N VAL A 10 -6.42 -4.83 6.91
CA VAL A 10 -6.90 -5.37 8.18
C VAL A 10 -8.32 -4.92 8.42
N VAL A 11 -9.19 -5.83 8.85
CA VAL A 11 -10.58 -5.55 9.19
C VAL A 11 -10.95 -6.14 10.56
N PRO A 12 -11.90 -5.52 11.28
CA PRO A 12 -12.33 -6.02 12.60
C PRO A 12 -13.18 -7.30 12.51
N ASP A 13 -13.83 -7.55 11.36
CA ASP A 13 -14.72 -8.69 11.14
C ASP A 13 -14.49 -9.28 9.74
N LEU A 14 -13.55 -10.23 9.66
CA LEU A 14 -13.22 -10.92 8.43
C LEU A 14 -14.35 -11.85 7.96
N GLU A 15 -15.09 -12.48 8.88
CA GLU A 15 -16.20 -13.37 8.53
C GLU A 15 -17.37 -12.60 7.89
N GLY A 16 -17.71 -11.43 8.43
CA GLY A 16 -18.69 -10.55 7.79
C GLY A 16 -18.23 -10.06 6.41
N VAL A 17 -16.92 -9.80 6.23
CA VAL A 17 -16.36 -9.49 4.91
C VAL A 17 -16.53 -10.68 3.95
N LYS A 18 -16.20 -11.90 4.38
CA LYS A 18 -16.38 -13.13 3.58
C LYS A 18 -17.84 -13.28 3.13
N GLN A 19 -18.79 -13.19 4.05
CA GLN A 19 -20.22 -13.33 3.73
C GLN A 19 -20.67 -12.31 2.67
N ARG A 20 -20.23 -11.05 2.78
CA ARG A 20 -20.57 -10.00 1.80
C ARG A 20 -19.93 -10.24 0.44
N LEU A 21 -18.67 -10.68 0.41
CA LEU A 21 -17.97 -10.99 -0.84
C LEU A 21 -18.57 -12.23 -1.52
N THR A 22 -18.91 -13.27 -0.77
CA THR A 22 -19.62 -14.45 -1.28
C THR A 22 -20.98 -14.06 -1.87
N ALA A 23 -21.80 -13.29 -1.14
CA ALA A 23 -23.09 -12.84 -1.64
C ALA A 23 -22.97 -11.97 -2.90
N LEU A 24 -21.88 -11.18 -3.02
CA LEU A 24 -21.60 -10.39 -4.21
C LEU A 24 -21.24 -11.28 -5.40
N THR A 25 -20.38 -12.30 -5.19
CA THR A 25 -20.03 -13.31 -6.19
C THR A 25 -21.28 -14.06 -6.67
N GLU A 26 -22.11 -14.56 -5.75
CA GLU A 26 -23.33 -15.30 -6.06
C GLU A 26 -24.39 -14.46 -6.78
N SER A 27 -24.37 -13.13 -6.60
CA SER A 27 -25.34 -12.24 -7.25
C SER A 27 -25.13 -12.07 -8.75
N GLY A 28 -23.98 -12.48 -9.32
CA GLY A 28 -23.65 -12.31 -10.73
C GLY A 28 -23.43 -10.85 -11.17
N LYS A 29 -23.59 -9.86 -10.29
CA LYS A 29 -23.54 -8.43 -10.64
C LYS A 29 -22.20 -7.93 -11.16
N LEU A 30 -21.13 -8.69 -10.94
CA LEU A 30 -19.76 -8.37 -11.36
C LEU A 30 -19.23 -9.36 -12.41
N GLU A 31 -20.10 -10.16 -13.02
CA GLU A 31 -19.74 -11.01 -14.15
C GLU A 31 -19.16 -10.16 -15.30
N GLY A 32 -18.12 -10.70 -15.96
CA GLY A 32 -17.39 -9.98 -17.01
C GLY A 32 -16.37 -8.95 -16.50
N THR A 33 -16.24 -8.77 -15.18
CA THR A 33 -15.16 -7.96 -14.58
C THR A 33 -14.01 -8.83 -14.09
N ALA A 34 -12.91 -8.23 -13.61
CA ALA A 34 -11.80 -8.96 -12.98
C ALA A 34 -12.09 -9.40 -11.53
N PHE A 35 -13.30 -9.16 -11.03
CA PHE A 35 -13.64 -9.43 -9.64
C PHE A 35 -13.54 -10.91 -9.30
N THR A 36 -12.77 -11.21 -8.26
CA THR A 36 -12.68 -12.55 -7.67
C THR A 36 -12.53 -12.43 -6.16
N CYS A 37 -12.98 -13.44 -5.41
CA CYS A 37 -12.64 -13.57 -4.01
C CYS A 37 -12.49 -15.04 -3.63
N SER A 38 -11.48 -15.36 -2.84
CA SER A 38 -11.28 -16.69 -2.25
C SER A 38 -10.88 -16.56 -0.78
N ALA A 39 -11.31 -17.52 0.03
CA ALA A 39 -10.75 -17.70 1.35
C ALA A 39 -9.44 -18.50 1.21
N ASP A 40 -8.33 -17.88 1.57
CA ASP A 40 -7.03 -18.53 1.65
C ASP A 40 -6.65 -18.72 3.12
N ASN A 41 -5.58 -19.49 3.39
CA ASN A 41 -5.13 -19.70 4.77
C ASN A 41 -4.69 -18.37 5.41
N GLY A 42 -5.46 -17.90 6.40
CA GLY A 42 -5.16 -16.71 7.21
C GLY A 42 -5.67 -15.38 6.63
N TYR A 43 -6.21 -15.35 5.41
CA TYR A 43 -6.76 -14.12 4.82
C TYR A 43 -7.77 -14.41 3.70
N VAL A 44 -8.54 -13.39 3.32
CA VAL A 44 -9.34 -13.42 2.09
C VAL A 44 -8.54 -12.75 0.97
N SER A 45 -8.30 -13.49 -0.11
CA SER A 45 -7.78 -12.92 -1.35
C SER A 45 -8.93 -12.33 -2.13
N ALA A 46 -8.79 -11.09 -2.58
CA ALA A 46 -9.80 -10.42 -3.39
C ALA A 46 -9.16 -9.65 -4.53
N THR A 47 -9.72 -9.76 -5.72
CA THR A 47 -9.41 -8.88 -6.86
C THR A 47 -10.62 -7.98 -7.08
N CYS A 48 -10.40 -6.66 -7.18
CA CYS A 48 -11.49 -5.75 -7.50
C CYS A 48 -11.90 -5.85 -8.98
N PRO A 49 -13.05 -5.27 -9.39
CA PRO A 49 -13.52 -5.32 -10.78
C PRO A 49 -12.51 -4.85 -11.84
N TRP A 50 -11.54 -4.02 -11.44
CA TRP A 50 -10.51 -3.45 -12.31
C TRP A 50 -9.14 -4.14 -12.20
N GLY A 51 -9.01 -5.21 -11.42
CA GLY A 51 -7.79 -6.04 -11.37
C GLY A 51 -6.81 -5.74 -10.22
N ASN A 52 -7.08 -4.77 -9.35
CA ASN A 52 -6.25 -4.56 -8.15
C ASN A 52 -6.48 -5.68 -7.14
N LYS A 53 -5.40 -6.19 -6.56
CA LYS A 53 -5.39 -7.34 -5.66
C LYS A 53 -5.26 -6.89 -4.20
N TYR A 54 -5.96 -7.61 -3.33
CA TYR A 54 -6.01 -7.35 -1.90
C TYR A 54 -5.88 -8.66 -1.13
N ARG A 55 -5.20 -8.60 0.01
CA ARG A 55 -5.24 -9.64 1.04
C ARG A 55 -5.87 -9.05 2.29
N VAL A 56 -7.02 -9.57 2.68
CA VAL A 56 -7.83 -9.06 3.78
C VAL A 56 -7.69 -9.96 5.00
N TYR A 57 -7.19 -9.40 6.09
CA TYR A 57 -6.85 -10.09 7.33
C TYR A 57 -7.79 -9.70 8.45
N GLN A 58 -8.01 -10.64 9.37
CA GLN A 58 -8.64 -10.37 10.65
C GLN A 58 -7.68 -9.52 11.51
N ALA A 59 -8.22 -8.55 12.25
CA ALA A 59 -7.44 -7.79 13.23
C ALA A 59 -6.82 -8.72 14.30
N GLY A 60 -5.58 -8.41 14.71
CA GLY A 60 -4.82 -9.17 15.72
C GLY A 60 -3.37 -9.45 15.32
N ASP A 61 -3.12 -9.80 14.05
CA ASP A 61 -1.78 -10.21 13.59
C ASP A 61 -0.87 -9.04 13.20
N PHE A 62 -1.42 -7.82 13.09
CA PHE A 62 -0.71 -6.60 12.65
C PHE A 62 -0.56 -5.58 13.78
N GLY A 63 -0.04 -6.04 14.93
CA GLY A 63 0.15 -5.19 16.11
C GLY A 63 -1.19 -4.66 16.64
N GLY A 64 -1.26 -3.35 16.87
CA GLY A 64 -2.49 -2.70 17.38
C GLY A 64 -3.51 -2.35 16.29
N MET A 65 -3.26 -2.69 15.02
CA MET A 65 -4.13 -2.28 13.92
C MET A 65 -5.47 -3.04 13.95
N ASN A 66 -6.57 -2.30 14.13
CA ASN A 66 -7.93 -2.84 14.07
C ASN A 66 -8.59 -2.71 12.68
N LEU A 67 -8.29 -1.62 11.97
CA LEU A 67 -8.72 -1.37 10.59
C LEU A 67 -7.63 -0.55 9.89
N GLY A 68 -7.17 -0.95 8.72
CA GLY A 68 -6.21 -0.16 7.96
C GLY A 68 -5.43 -0.93 6.90
N ILE A 69 -4.37 -0.28 6.40
CA ILE A 69 -3.42 -0.84 5.42
C ILE A 69 -2.13 -1.16 6.18
N PRO A 70 -1.87 -2.43 6.56
CA PRO A 70 -0.62 -2.83 7.19
C PRO A 70 0.55 -2.83 6.21
N TYR A 71 0.30 -3.04 4.92
CA TYR A 71 1.35 -2.99 3.93
C TYR A 71 0.83 -2.77 2.51
N VAL A 72 1.71 -2.27 1.65
CA VAL A 72 1.58 -2.36 0.18
C VAL A 72 2.77 -3.17 -0.32
N GLU A 73 2.50 -4.26 -1.04
CA GLU A 73 3.54 -5.11 -1.64
C GLU A 73 3.62 -4.83 -3.13
N PHE A 74 4.84 -4.64 -3.62
CA PHE A 74 5.18 -4.41 -5.02
C PHE A 74 6.01 -5.57 -5.55
N ASP A 75 5.62 -6.08 -6.71
CA ASP A 75 6.41 -6.98 -7.51
C ASP A 75 7.50 -6.16 -8.24
N VAL A 76 8.77 -6.46 -7.98
CA VAL A 76 9.92 -5.73 -8.54
C VAL A 76 10.84 -6.64 -9.35
N PRO A 77 11.62 -6.09 -10.31
CA PRO A 77 12.55 -6.89 -11.08
C PRO A 77 13.62 -7.58 -10.20
N PRO A 78 14.17 -8.74 -10.62
CA PRO A 78 15.22 -9.41 -9.87
C PRO A 78 16.45 -8.53 -9.65
N SER A 79 17.15 -8.73 -8.53
CA SER A 79 18.34 -7.97 -8.14
C SER A 79 18.10 -6.45 -7.95
N THR A 80 16.91 -6.06 -7.50
CA THR A 80 16.56 -4.66 -7.20
C THR A 80 16.16 -4.42 -5.76
N ALA A 81 15.67 -5.43 -5.03
CA ALA A 81 15.12 -5.25 -3.68
C ALA A 81 16.14 -4.65 -2.70
N ALA A 82 17.40 -5.12 -2.74
CA ALA A 82 18.45 -4.60 -1.88
C ALA A 82 18.72 -3.09 -2.10
N GLY A 83 18.83 -2.66 -3.36
CA GLY A 83 19.05 -1.27 -3.72
C GLY A 83 17.83 -0.38 -3.43
N ILE A 84 16.62 -0.92 -3.58
CA ILE A 84 15.38 -0.23 -3.18
C ILE A 84 15.39 -0.01 -1.66
N GLY A 85 15.74 -1.04 -0.88
CA GLY A 85 15.89 -0.93 0.57
C GLY A 85 16.89 0.15 0.97
N GLN A 86 18.06 0.19 0.33
CA GLN A 86 19.08 1.22 0.54
C GLN A 86 18.55 2.62 0.22
N PHE A 87 17.82 2.82 -0.87
CA PHE A 87 17.18 4.10 -1.18
C PHE A 87 16.28 4.56 -0.04
N TYR A 88 15.40 3.69 0.48
CA TYR A 88 14.54 4.07 1.59
C TYR A 88 15.34 4.38 2.87
N MET A 89 16.38 3.62 3.16
CA MET A 89 17.24 3.84 4.33
C MET A 89 18.00 5.17 4.26
N GLU A 90 18.64 5.43 3.12
CA GLU A 90 19.59 6.52 2.97
C GLU A 90 18.91 7.82 2.56
N VAL A 91 17.94 7.76 1.65
CA VAL A 91 17.24 8.94 1.12
C VAL A 91 16.02 9.25 1.98
N MET A 92 15.10 8.30 2.12
CA MET A 92 13.83 8.51 2.81
C MET A 92 13.95 8.42 4.34
N LYS A 93 15.11 8.00 4.86
CA LYS A 93 15.37 7.76 6.30
C LYS A 93 14.39 6.76 6.94
N ALA A 94 13.93 5.80 6.15
CA ALA A 94 13.04 4.72 6.56
C ALA A 94 13.83 3.40 6.70
N PRO A 95 13.90 2.79 7.89
CA PRO A 95 14.64 1.55 8.08
C PRO A 95 13.97 0.41 7.30
N TYR A 96 14.78 -0.54 6.85
CA TYR A 96 14.29 -1.73 6.15
C TYR A 96 14.99 -3.00 6.65
N THR A 97 14.35 -4.14 6.40
CA THR A 97 15.00 -5.46 6.46
C THR A 97 15.01 -6.07 5.06
N LEU A 98 16.05 -6.86 4.77
CA LEU A 98 16.16 -7.64 3.54
C LEU A 98 16.06 -9.12 3.90
N THR A 99 15.11 -9.81 3.30
CA THR A 99 14.96 -11.26 3.40
C THR A 99 15.06 -11.90 2.00
N GLN A 100 15.03 -13.22 1.96
CA GLN A 100 15.08 -14.01 0.72
C GLN A 100 13.94 -15.02 0.75
N ASP A 101 13.27 -15.20 -0.38
CA ASP A 101 12.34 -16.30 -0.63
C ASP A 101 12.77 -17.10 -1.87
N ILE A 102 11.89 -17.99 -2.36
CA ILE A 102 12.18 -18.81 -3.55
C ILE A 102 12.28 -17.99 -4.85
N ASN A 103 11.71 -16.80 -4.89
CA ASN A 103 11.66 -15.91 -6.06
C ASN A 103 12.75 -14.84 -6.03
N GLY A 104 13.32 -14.53 -4.87
CA GLY A 104 14.49 -13.66 -4.73
C GLY A 104 14.47 -12.81 -3.47
N GLY A 105 15.08 -11.62 -3.56
CA GLY A 105 15.15 -10.67 -2.45
C GLY A 105 13.81 -10.03 -2.14
N VAL A 106 13.57 -9.77 -0.85
CA VAL A 106 12.38 -9.07 -0.37
C VAL A 106 12.80 -7.96 0.59
N ALA A 107 12.58 -6.70 0.19
CA ALA A 107 12.85 -5.55 1.04
C ALA A 107 11.58 -5.11 1.76
N HIS A 108 11.62 -5.16 3.10
CA HIS A 108 10.53 -4.71 3.97
C HIS A 108 10.89 -3.36 4.58
N VAL A 109 10.34 -2.28 4.04
CA VAL A 109 10.58 -0.91 4.50
C VAL A 109 9.52 -0.51 5.51
N LYS A 110 9.93 -0.08 6.69
CA LYS A 110 9.01 0.41 7.72
C LYS A 110 8.68 1.88 7.46
N VAL A 111 7.41 2.17 7.15
CA VAL A 111 6.91 3.52 6.82
C VAL A 111 5.92 4.08 7.85
N GLY A 112 5.59 3.30 8.88
CA GLY A 112 4.75 3.71 10.01
C GLY A 112 4.94 2.78 11.21
N ARG A 113 4.13 2.94 12.26
CA ARG A 113 4.19 2.09 13.46
C ARG A 113 4.04 0.61 13.12
N ASP A 114 2.95 0.30 12.43
CA ASP A 114 2.53 -1.04 11.99
C ASP A 114 2.26 -1.04 10.47
N GLN A 115 3.02 -0.24 9.71
CA GLN A 115 2.88 -0.09 8.26
C GLN A 115 4.20 -0.30 7.53
N ALA A 116 4.16 -1.03 6.42
CA ALA A 116 5.33 -1.32 5.59
C ALA A 116 5.07 -1.12 4.09
N LEU A 117 6.14 -0.80 3.35
CA LEU A 117 6.20 -1.05 1.92
C LEU A 117 7.07 -2.29 1.71
N VAL A 118 6.58 -3.26 0.94
CA VAL A 118 7.28 -4.51 0.66
C VAL A 118 7.63 -4.55 -0.82
N PHE A 119 8.89 -4.78 -1.16
CA PHE A 119 9.35 -4.93 -2.54
C PHE A 119 9.87 -6.34 -2.71
N ARG A 120 9.09 -7.18 -3.40
CA ARG A 120 9.38 -8.60 -3.58
C ARG A 120 9.85 -8.84 -5.01
N GLU A 121 11.03 -9.43 -5.15
CA GLU A 121 11.55 -9.80 -6.46
C GLU A 121 10.72 -10.91 -7.11
N THR A 122 10.53 -10.80 -8.41
CA THR A 122 9.89 -11.84 -9.21
C THR A 122 10.48 -11.92 -10.60
N ALA A 123 10.57 -13.13 -11.15
CA ALA A 123 10.92 -13.37 -12.54
C ALA A 123 9.71 -13.25 -13.48
N ALA A 124 8.50 -13.10 -12.93
CA ALA A 124 7.30 -12.92 -13.73
C ALA A 124 7.35 -11.57 -14.49
N PRO A 125 6.84 -11.52 -15.74
CA PRO A 125 6.73 -10.26 -16.47
C PRO A 125 5.88 -9.25 -15.69
N LEU A 126 6.42 -8.05 -15.50
CA LEU A 126 5.71 -6.93 -14.88
C LEU A 126 5.05 -6.08 -15.97
N PRO A 127 3.80 -5.61 -15.77
CA PRO A 127 3.20 -4.65 -16.69
C PRO A 127 3.92 -3.30 -16.61
N ASP A 128 3.72 -2.48 -17.64
CA ASP A 128 4.20 -1.10 -17.66
C ASP A 128 3.59 -0.29 -16.51
N TYR A 129 4.36 0.70 -16.05
CA TYR A 129 3.88 1.61 -15.03
C TYR A 129 2.77 2.50 -15.59
N ASP A 130 1.60 2.53 -14.94
CA ASP A 130 0.40 3.21 -15.41
C ASP A 130 0.03 4.48 -14.61
N GLY A 131 1.00 5.04 -13.88
CA GLY A 131 0.82 6.27 -13.09
C GLY A 131 0.12 6.08 -11.73
N HIS A 132 -0.10 4.85 -11.27
CA HIS A 132 -0.59 4.61 -9.91
C HIS A 132 0.39 5.15 -8.87
N HIS A 133 -0.11 5.64 -7.74
CA HIS A 133 0.71 6.26 -6.72
C HIS A 133 0.35 5.80 -5.32
N ILE A 134 1.28 6.01 -4.38
CA ILE A 134 1.03 5.93 -2.95
C ILE A 134 1.21 7.31 -2.32
N ALA A 135 0.44 7.60 -1.28
CA ALA A 135 0.68 8.79 -0.45
C ALA A 135 1.40 8.38 0.83
N ILE A 136 2.50 9.08 1.14
CA ILE A 136 3.28 8.87 2.36
C ILE A 136 3.39 10.17 3.14
N TYR A 137 3.37 10.06 4.47
CA TYR A 137 3.60 11.18 5.37
C TYR A 137 4.99 11.06 6.01
N VAL A 138 5.79 12.12 5.93
CA VAL A 138 7.17 12.13 6.45
C VAL A 138 7.38 13.25 7.46
N ALA A 139 8.11 12.93 8.54
CA ALA A 139 8.52 13.92 9.55
C ALA A 139 9.66 14.79 9.04
N ASN A 140 10.68 14.17 8.44
CA ASN A 140 11.78 14.88 7.78
C ASN A 140 11.39 15.16 6.32
N PHE A 141 10.69 16.26 6.10
CA PHE A 141 10.21 16.63 4.76
C PHE A 141 11.33 17.15 3.85
N SER A 142 12.26 17.95 4.39
CA SER A 142 13.30 18.61 3.61
C SER A 142 14.50 17.73 3.27
N GLY A 143 14.82 16.72 4.09
CA GLY A 143 15.98 15.85 3.88
C GLY A 143 15.89 15.02 2.58
N PRO A 144 14.86 14.18 2.42
CA PRO A 144 14.65 13.43 1.19
C PRO A 144 14.44 14.36 -0.01
N HIS A 145 13.68 15.45 0.16
CA HIS A 145 13.46 16.47 -0.85
C HIS A 145 14.77 17.03 -1.43
N LYS A 146 15.73 17.41 -0.57
CA LYS A 146 17.03 17.92 -1.00
C LYS A 146 17.77 16.92 -1.91
N PHE A 147 17.85 15.66 -1.48
CA PHE A 147 18.49 14.61 -2.28
C PHE A 147 17.78 14.46 -3.63
N LEU A 148 16.45 14.34 -3.62
CA LEU A 148 15.65 14.17 -4.84
C LEU A 148 15.81 15.34 -5.80
N CYS A 149 15.85 16.58 -5.29
CA CYS A 149 16.07 17.78 -6.08
C CYS A 149 17.49 17.82 -6.69
N GLU A 150 18.53 17.51 -5.92
CA GLU A 150 19.92 17.47 -6.39
C GLU A 150 20.14 16.42 -7.49
N HIS A 151 19.33 15.36 -7.51
CA HIS A 151 19.39 14.29 -8.51
C HIS A 151 18.33 14.42 -9.61
N GLY A 152 17.54 15.51 -9.63
CA GLY A 152 16.53 15.75 -10.67
C GLY A 152 15.37 14.75 -10.67
N LEU A 153 15.02 14.18 -9.51
CA LEU A 153 14.00 13.13 -9.36
C LEU A 153 12.60 13.66 -9.03
N ILE A 154 12.48 14.93 -8.64
CA ILE A 154 11.17 15.55 -8.35
C ILE A 154 10.39 15.68 -9.65
N THR A 155 9.18 15.11 -9.68
CA THR A 155 8.27 15.20 -10.82
C THR A 155 7.23 16.31 -10.66
N GLN A 156 6.89 16.68 -9.41
CA GLN A 156 5.96 17.75 -9.12
C GLN A 156 6.25 18.42 -7.77
N GLU A 157 6.24 19.75 -7.75
CA GLU A 157 6.13 20.57 -6.53
C GLU A 157 4.70 21.10 -6.46
N SER A 158 3.92 20.69 -5.44
CA SER A 158 2.52 21.14 -5.31
C SER A 158 2.42 22.39 -4.45
N ASP A 159 2.97 22.32 -3.24
CA ASP A 159 3.03 23.41 -2.27
C ASP A 159 4.10 23.13 -1.20
N GLN A 160 4.18 23.98 -0.16
CA GLN A 160 5.16 23.86 0.93
C GLN A 160 5.03 22.59 1.79
N HIS A 161 3.99 21.78 1.58
CA HIS A 161 3.69 20.55 2.32
C HIS A 161 3.65 19.31 1.44
N GLN A 162 3.81 19.44 0.13
CA GLN A 162 3.69 18.31 -0.80
C GLN A 162 4.56 18.42 -2.05
N TYR A 163 5.27 17.34 -2.34
CA TYR A 163 5.95 17.10 -3.61
C TYR A 163 5.72 15.65 -4.07
N ARG A 164 6.06 15.37 -5.34
CA ARG A 164 6.02 14.03 -5.93
C ARG A 164 7.35 13.65 -6.57
N PHE A 165 7.65 12.35 -6.55
CA PHE A 165 8.70 11.73 -7.34
C PHE A 165 8.25 10.34 -7.79
N GLU A 166 8.84 9.78 -8.84
CA GLU A 166 8.43 8.48 -9.41
C GLU A 166 9.53 7.42 -9.37
N ASP A 167 10.76 7.81 -9.68
CA ASP A 167 11.86 6.88 -9.87
C ASP A 167 12.55 6.58 -8.52
N ILE A 168 12.48 5.31 -8.11
CA ILE A 168 13.36 4.79 -7.06
C ILE A 168 14.69 4.43 -7.72
N VAL A 169 15.75 5.13 -7.31
CA VAL A 169 17.10 4.92 -7.83
C VAL A 169 18.00 4.26 -6.81
N HIS A 170 19.03 3.55 -7.26
CA HIS A 170 20.13 3.15 -6.40
C HIS A 170 20.87 4.41 -5.92
N PRO A 171 21.04 4.64 -4.60
CA PRO A 171 21.52 5.92 -4.07
C PRO A 171 22.93 6.28 -4.55
N GLU A 172 23.83 5.30 -4.70
CA GLU A 172 25.21 5.55 -5.15
C GLU A 172 25.37 5.69 -6.68
N THR A 173 24.59 4.96 -7.47
CA THR A 173 24.83 4.84 -8.92
C THR A 173 23.83 5.62 -9.77
N GLY A 174 22.72 6.08 -9.17
CA GLY A 174 21.63 6.75 -9.89
C GLY A 174 20.83 5.83 -10.82
N LYS A 175 21.14 4.53 -10.88
CA LYS A 175 20.39 3.55 -11.70
C LYS A 175 18.95 3.46 -11.20
N VAL A 176 17.98 3.66 -12.09
CA VAL A 176 16.55 3.42 -11.79
C VAL A 176 16.33 1.94 -11.52
N LEU A 177 15.74 1.64 -10.36
CA LEU A 177 15.45 0.29 -9.87
C LEU A 177 13.98 -0.07 -10.04
N PHE A 178 13.09 0.90 -9.77
CA PHE A 178 11.64 0.71 -9.85
C PHE A 178 10.93 2.05 -10.02
N LYS A 179 9.72 2.03 -10.58
CA LYS A 179 8.87 3.22 -10.73
C LYS A 179 7.59 3.07 -9.91
N ILE A 180 7.33 4.03 -9.05
CA ILE A 180 6.06 4.16 -8.33
C ILE A 180 6.00 5.60 -7.85
N GLU A 181 4.95 6.33 -8.22
CA GLU A 181 4.81 7.71 -7.76
C GLU A 181 4.56 7.75 -6.24
N HIS A 182 5.39 8.52 -5.56
CA HIS A 182 5.23 8.87 -4.17
C HIS A 182 4.67 10.28 -4.08
N GLU A 183 3.44 10.41 -3.63
CA GLU A 183 2.93 11.67 -3.11
C GLU A 183 3.44 11.85 -1.69
N VAL A 184 4.50 12.64 -1.54
CA VAL A 184 5.14 12.89 -0.25
C VAL A 184 4.49 14.09 0.40
N ARG A 185 3.94 13.89 1.60
CA ARG A 185 3.31 14.93 2.39
C ARG A 185 4.03 15.13 3.72
N SER A 186 4.20 16.39 4.14
CA SER A 186 4.73 16.69 5.47
C SER A 186 3.69 16.37 6.56
N LEU A 187 4.12 16.19 7.81
CA LEU A 187 3.19 16.08 8.96
C LEU A 187 2.40 17.37 9.24
N PHE A 188 2.78 18.50 8.62
CA PHE A 188 2.04 19.76 8.68
C PHE A 188 0.99 19.89 7.57
N HIS A 189 0.92 18.91 6.66
CA HIS A 189 -0.08 18.91 5.59
C HIS A 189 -1.50 18.91 6.20
N PRO A 190 -2.46 19.73 5.73
CA PRO A 190 -3.79 19.86 6.34
C PRO A 190 -4.61 18.56 6.45
N MET A 191 -4.26 17.55 5.65
CA MET A 191 -4.89 16.22 5.69
C MET A 191 -4.16 15.20 6.58
N TYR A 192 -3.05 15.57 7.23
CA TYR A 192 -2.34 14.67 8.14
C TYR A 192 -3.22 14.34 9.35
N GLY A 193 -3.31 13.06 9.70
CA GLY A 193 -4.10 12.58 10.84
C GLY A 193 -5.60 12.86 10.71
N ARG A 194 -6.08 13.30 9.54
CA ARG A 194 -7.50 13.52 9.29
C ARG A 194 -8.24 12.22 9.59
N GLU A 195 -9.22 12.29 10.48
CA GLU A 195 -10.11 11.18 10.77
C GLU A 195 -10.82 10.78 9.47
N MET A 196 -10.42 9.63 8.94
CA MET A 196 -11.14 8.99 7.85
C MET A 196 -12.28 8.24 8.51
N VAL A 197 -13.49 8.80 8.41
CA VAL A 197 -14.72 8.09 8.78
C VAL A 197 -14.93 6.93 7.80
N ASN A 198 -14.21 5.83 8.04
CA ASN A 198 -14.49 4.57 7.39
C ASN A 198 -15.86 4.12 7.89
N ARG A 199 -16.77 3.92 6.94
CA ARG A 199 -18.11 3.42 7.28
C ARG A 199 -17.94 2.10 8.01
N ASN A 200 -18.61 1.96 9.14
CA ASN A 200 -18.70 0.70 9.86
C ASN A 200 -19.22 -0.37 8.88
N PRO A 201 -18.40 -1.39 8.53
CA PRO A 201 -18.77 -2.36 7.51
C PRO A 201 -19.91 -3.28 7.95
N SER A 202 -20.27 -3.28 9.25
CA SER A 202 -21.49 -3.94 9.74
C SER A 202 -22.77 -3.19 9.38
N GLN A 203 -22.69 -1.91 9.02
CA GLN A 203 -23.83 -1.14 8.52
C GLN A 203 -24.16 -1.57 7.09
N ASN A 204 -25.31 -2.21 6.93
CA ASN A 204 -25.88 -2.57 5.63
C ASN A 204 -27.40 -2.34 5.65
N LEU A 205 -28.04 -2.37 4.48
CA LEU A 205 -29.48 -2.09 4.36
C LEU A 205 -30.37 -2.99 5.22
N ARG A 206 -29.94 -4.23 5.52
CA ARG A 206 -30.74 -5.20 6.29
C ARG A 206 -30.58 -5.00 7.81
N SER A 207 -29.44 -4.51 8.28
CA SER A 207 -29.10 -4.37 9.70
C SER A 207 -28.62 -2.96 10.05
N TYR A 208 -29.21 -1.95 9.42
CA TYR A 208 -28.83 -0.55 9.64
C TYR A 208 -29.16 -0.10 11.06
N SER A 209 -28.21 0.58 11.71
CA SER A 209 -28.35 1.21 13.01
C SER A 209 -27.94 2.68 12.91
N ARG A 210 -28.92 3.57 13.11
CA ARG A 210 -28.71 5.02 13.01
C ARG A 210 -27.64 5.48 14.01
N GLY A 211 -26.66 6.24 13.51
CA GLY A 211 -25.57 6.78 14.34
C GLY A 211 -24.40 5.82 14.55
N SER A 212 -24.46 4.62 13.98
CA SER A 212 -23.38 3.62 14.01
C SER A 212 -22.60 3.58 12.70
N ASP A 213 -22.73 4.62 11.86
CA ASP A 213 -22.08 4.75 10.55
C ASP A 213 -20.57 4.86 10.66
N VAL A 214 -20.02 5.44 11.73
CA VAL A 214 -18.57 5.52 11.94
C VAL A 214 -18.07 4.22 12.55
N LEU A 215 -17.04 3.60 11.96
CA LEU A 215 -16.27 2.61 12.68
C LEU A 215 -15.39 3.35 13.70
N VAL A 216 -15.78 3.32 14.96
CA VAL A 216 -14.96 3.87 16.04
C VAL A 216 -13.79 2.91 16.25
N GLY A 217 -12.60 3.31 15.79
CA GLY A 217 -11.34 2.67 16.18
C GLY A 217 -11.03 2.98 17.65
N VAL A 218 -10.39 2.04 18.34
CA VAL A 218 -9.81 2.29 19.67
C VAL A 218 -8.44 2.93 19.49
#